data_AF-A0A533YLD2-F1
#
_entry.id   AF-A0A533YLD2-F1
#
_cell.length_a   1.000
_cell.length_b   1.000
_cell.length_c   1.000
_cell.angle_alpha   90.00
_cell.angle_beta   90.00
_cell.angle_gamma   90.00
#
_symmetry.space_group_name_H-M   'P 1'
#
loop_
_entity.id
_entity.type
_entity.pdbx_description
1 polymer ?
#
loop_
_entity_poly.entity_id
_entity_poly.type
_entity_poly.pdbx_seq_one_letter_code
_entity_poly.pdbx_strand_id
1 'polypeptide(L)'
;MLPFLNLWLHILAAVIWIGGMLFLSLVAVPVLRQVDSPLLRADLFRKMAWRFRRLVWICLAVLILTGTVNVAFYGDTTQGSPYLKVLGIKLGLVAVLVAMGVAHDFIIGPRAARAQSRDGLLPTGTDLLMVQLAPWVGRLNLLLGVIILVLAAALTRSH
;
A
#
# COMPACT_ATOMS: atom_id res chain seq x y z
N MET A 1 24.18 -16.36 -7.60
CA MET A 1 23.96 -14.91 -7.82
C MET A 1 22.49 -14.58 -8.11
N LEU A 2 21.80 -15.30 -9.01
CA LEU A 2 20.39 -15.04 -9.34
C LEU A 2 19.40 -15.08 -8.14
N PRO A 3 19.46 -16.07 -7.22
CA PRO A 3 18.53 -16.11 -6.08
C PRO A 3 18.70 -14.93 -5.12
N PHE A 4 19.95 -14.51 -4.89
CA PHE A 4 20.28 -13.34 -4.07
C PHE A 4 19.74 -12.04 -4.69
N LEU A 5 19.92 -11.84 -6.01
CA LEU A 5 19.43 -10.65 -6.68
C LEU A 5 17.90 -10.56 -6.65
N ASN A 6 17.21 -11.69 -6.80
CA ASN A 6 15.75 -11.75 -6.70
C ASN A 6 15.26 -11.39 -5.29
N LEU A 7 15.91 -11.93 -4.24
CA LEU A 7 15.61 -11.58 -2.85
C LEU A 7 15.87 -10.10 -2.58
N TRP A 8 17.00 -9.56 -3.06
CA TRP A 8 17.34 -8.16 -2.92
C TRP A 8 16.29 -7.25 -3.60
N LEU A 9 15.84 -7.58 -4.82
CA LEU A 9 14.78 -6.85 -5.51
C LEU A 9 13.45 -6.91 -4.74
N HIS A 10 13.10 -8.06 -4.18
CA HIS A 10 11.90 -8.22 -3.34
C HIS A 10 11.95 -7.27 -2.14
N ILE A 11 13.08 -7.25 -1.43
CA ILE A 11 13.28 -6.39 -0.25
C ILE A 11 13.27 -4.91 -0.66
N LEU A 12 13.95 -4.56 -1.75
CA LEU A 12 13.99 -3.18 -2.24
C LEU A 12 12.57 -2.68 -2.59
N ALA A 13 11.77 -3.49 -3.27
CA ALA A 13 10.38 -3.15 -3.60
C ALA A 13 9.53 -2.94 -2.33
N ALA A 14 9.70 -3.78 -1.31
CA ALA A 14 9.03 -3.61 -0.02
C ALA A 14 9.44 -2.30 0.68
N VAL A 15 10.75 -1.99 0.69
CA VAL A 15 11.30 -0.78 1.31
C VAL A 15 10.80 0.48 0.60
N ILE A 16 10.84 0.52 -0.74
CA ILE A 16 10.33 1.67 -1.52
C ILE A 16 8.85 1.90 -1.24
N TRP A 17 8.07 0.81 -1.22
CA TRP A 17 6.64 0.88 -1.01
C TRP A 17 6.28 1.41 0.39
N ILE A 18 6.86 0.84 1.44
CA ILE A 18 6.62 1.26 2.84
C ILE A 18 7.19 2.65 3.11
N GLY A 19 8.42 2.91 2.66
CA GLY A 19 9.08 4.21 2.81
C GLY A 19 8.31 5.33 2.12
N GLY A 20 7.78 5.08 0.92
CA GLY A 20 6.93 6.05 0.23
C GLY A 20 5.61 6.33 0.93
N MET A 21 4.97 5.31 1.54
CA MET A 21 3.75 5.51 2.35
C MET A 21 4.02 6.33 3.61
N LEU A 22 5.15 6.07 4.27
CA LEU A 22 5.62 6.85 5.43
C LEU A 22 5.88 8.29 5.03
N PHE A 23 6.63 8.52 3.95
CA PHE A 23 6.91 9.87 3.44
C PHE A 23 5.64 10.63 3.10
N LEU A 24 4.71 10.00 2.37
CA LEU A 24 3.44 10.63 2.00
C LEU A 24 2.64 11.03 3.24
N SER A 25 2.57 10.15 4.25
CA SER A 25 1.73 10.33 5.43
C SER A 25 2.33 11.28 6.47
N LEU A 26 3.64 11.21 6.71
CA LEU A 26 4.34 11.93 7.78
C LEU A 26 4.97 13.25 7.33
N VAL A 27 5.26 13.39 6.04
CA VAL A 27 5.95 14.58 5.51
C VAL A 27 5.06 15.30 4.51
N ALA A 28 4.69 14.62 3.43
CA ALA A 28 4.07 15.28 2.29
C ALA A 28 2.64 15.79 2.57
N VAL A 29 1.78 14.98 3.20
CA VAL A 29 0.42 15.41 3.60
C VAL A 29 0.44 16.54 4.62
N PRO A 30 1.25 16.50 5.70
CA PRO A 30 1.39 17.63 6.61
C PRO A 30 1.83 18.93 5.94
N VAL A 31 2.81 18.89 5.03
CA VAL A 31 3.26 20.07 4.27
C VAL A 31 2.13 20.61 3.38
N LEU A 32 1.41 19.73 2.67
CA LEU A 32 0.26 20.12 1.86
C LEU A 32 -0.84 20.82 2.64
N ARG A 33 -1.05 20.46 3.92
CA ARG A 33 -2.05 21.11 4.77
C ARG A 33 -1.76 22.58 5.07
N GLN A 34 -0.49 22.99 4.95
CA GLN A 34 -0.06 24.38 5.13
C GLN A 34 -0.30 25.26 3.89
N VAL A 35 -0.74 24.68 2.78
CA VAL A 35 -1.11 25.45 1.57
C VAL A 35 -2.49 26.09 1.79
N ASP A 36 -2.53 27.42 1.80
CA ASP A 36 -3.74 28.20 2.05
C ASP A 36 -4.84 27.99 1.01
N SER A 37 -4.45 27.93 -0.27
CA SER A 37 -5.40 27.73 -1.37
C SER A 37 -5.92 26.27 -1.39
N PRO A 38 -7.22 26.04 -1.15
CA PRO A 38 -7.78 24.69 -1.12
C PRO A 38 -7.70 24.00 -2.49
N LEU A 39 -7.86 24.77 -3.57
CA LEU A 39 -7.79 24.28 -4.95
C LEU A 39 -6.37 23.84 -5.31
N LEU A 40 -5.37 24.67 -4.97
CA LEU A 40 -3.96 24.34 -5.20
C LEU A 40 -3.54 23.13 -4.38
N ARG A 41 -3.94 23.06 -3.11
CA ARG A 41 -3.68 21.92 -2.22
C ARG A 41 -4.24 20.62 -2.80
N ALA A 42 -5.49 20.64 -3.29
CA ALA A 42 -6.13 19.47 -3.89
C ALA A 42 -5.42 19.02 -5.18
N ASP A 43 -5.03 19.96 -6.05
CA ASP A 43 -4.31 19.64 -7.30
C ASP A 43 -2.92 19.04 -7.03
N LEU A 44 -2.16 19.62 -6.11
CA LEU A 44 -0.84 19.11 -5.72
C LEU A 44 -0.96 17.71 -5.10
N PHE A 45 -1.90 17.50 -4.17
CA PHE A 45 -2.15 16.18 -3.59
C PHE A 45 -2.53 15.16 -4.67
N ARG A 46 -3.42 15.52 -5.61
CA ARG A 46 -3.80 14.65 -6.73
C ARG A 46 -2.59 14.27 -7.61
N LYS A 47 -1.76 15.24 -7.99
CA LYS A 47 -0.56 15.02 -8.80
C LYS A 47 0.45 14.11 -8.10
N MET A 48 0.64 14.28 -6.79
CA MET A 48 1.51 13.44 -5.98
C MET A 48 0.94 12.03 -5.81
N ALA A 49 -0.33 11.91 -5.43
CA ALA A 49 -1.01 10.64 -5.24
C ALA A 49 -1.01 9.81 -6.53
N TRP A 50 -1.21 10.44 -7.70
CA TRP A 50 -1.20 9.72 -8.98
C TRP A 50 0.19 9.17 -9.34
N ARG A 51 1.26 9.96 -9.10
CA ARG A 51 2.64 9.49 -9.30
C ARG A 51 3.00 8.38 -8.32
N PHE A 52 2.67 8.57 -7.04
CA PHE A 52 2.96 7.60 -6.00
C PHE A 52 2.21 6.28 -6.25
N ARG A 53 0.95 6.35 -6.67
CA ARG A 53 0.16 5.17 -7.07
C ARG A 53 0.86 4.33 -8.13
N ARG A 54 1.39 4.96 -9.18
CA ARG A 54 2.13 4.23 -10.21
C ARG A 54 3.31 3.45 -9.62
N LEU A 55 4.06 4.08 -8.71
CA LEU A 55 5.17 3.42 -8.00
C LEU A 55 4.68 2.27 -7.12
N VAL A 56 3.58 2.43 -6.40
CA VAL A 56 2.96 1.38 -5.57
C VAL A 56 2.62 0.16 -6.42
N TRP A 57 1.98 0.34 -7.57
CA TRP A 57 1.61 -0.77 -8.46
C TRP A 57 2.82 -1.48 -9.07
N ILE A 58 3.88 -0.73 -9.42
CA ILE A 58 5.15 -1.32 -9.87
C ILE A 58 5.79 -2.15 -8.75
N CYS A 59 5.89 -1.59 -7.53
CA CYS A 59 6.45 -2.31 -6.38
C CYS A 59 5.65 -3.58 -6.07
N LEU A 60 4.32 -3.50 -6.13
CA LEU A 60 3.45 -4.65 -5.90
C LEU A 60 3.66 -5.74 -6.95
N ALA A 61 3.76 -5.40 -8.24
CA ALA A 61 4.07 -6.36 -9.29
C ALA A 61 5.43 -7.03 -9.06
N VAL A 62 6.46 -6.25 -8.70
CA VAL A 62 7.78 -6.79 -8.37
C VAL A 62 7.70 -7.73 -7.17
N LEU A 63 6.99 -7.35 -6.09
CA LEU A 63 6.83 -8.17 -4.89
C LEU A 63 6.15 -9.51 -5.19
N ILE A 64 5.11 -9.52 -6.02
CA ILE A 64 4.41 -10.75 -6.41
C ILE A 64 5.36 -11.65 -7.22
N LEU A 65 5.97 -11.13 -8.28
CA LEU A 65 6.85 -11.91 -9.15
C LEU A 65 8.06 -12.47 -8.40
N THR A 66 8.79 -11.60 -7.70
CA THR A 66 9.97 -12.00 -6.93
C THR A 66 9.61 -12.89 -5.74
N GLY A 67 8.43 -12.71 -5.15
CA GLY A 67 7.90 -13.57 -4.09
C GLY A 67 7.67 -15.00 -4.57
N THR A 68 7.04 -15.18 -5.74
CA THR A 68 6.86 -16.50 -6.37
C THR A 68 8.20 -17.16 -6.69
N VAL A 69 9.16 -16.40 -7.21
CA VAL A 69 10.51 -16.91 -7.50
C VAL A 69 11.25 -17.30 -6.21
N ASN A 70 11.09 -16.54 -5.13
CA ASN A 70 11.68 -16.90 -3.82
C ASN A 70 11.09 -18.20 -3.26
N VAL A 71 9.80 -18.46 -3.46
CA VAL A 71 9.18 -19.75 -3.07
C VAL A 71 9.81 -20.90 -3.83
N ALA A 72 10.07 -20.72 -5.14
CA ALA A 72 10.70 -21.77 -5.95
C ALA A 72 12.16 -22.06 -5.53
N PHE A 73 12.92 -21.05 -5.12
CA PHE A 73 14.33 -21.22 -4.73
C PHE A 73 14.55 -21.64 -3.27
N TYR A 74 13.70 -21.15 -2.35
CA TYR A 74 13.94 -21.26 -0.91
C TYR A 74 12.79 -21.96 -0.17
N GLY A 75 11.71 -22.32 -0.88
CA GLY A 75 10.52 -22.85 -0.25
C GLY A 75 10.55 -24.36 -0.04
N ASP A 76 10.12 -24.77 1.15
CA ASP A 76 9.82 -26.17 1.44
C ASP A 76 8.34 -26.45 1.14
N THR A 77 8.07 -26.99 -0.05
CA THR A 77 6.72 -27.30 -0.53
C THR A 77 6.19 -28.65 -0.08
N THR A 78 6.84 -29.30 0.89
CA THR A 78 6.33 -30.56 1.46
C THR A 78 5.00 -30.34 2.19
N GLN A 79 4.04 -31.24 1.98
CA GLN A 79 2.71 -31.11 2.60
C GLN A 79 2.81 -31.14 4.12
N GLY A 80 2.20 -30.14 4.77
CA GLY A 80 2.24 -29.99 6.23
C GLY A 80 3.45 -29.22 6.77
N SER A 81 4.39 -28.78 5.90
CA SER A 81 5.55 -28.01 6.34
C SER A 81 5.12 -26.70 7.05
N PRO A 82 5.82 -26.29 8.11
CA PRO A 82 5.62 -24.97 8.72
C PRO A 82 5.77 -23.84 7.69
N TYR A 83 6.63 -24.03 6.69
CA TYR A 83 6.84 -23.09 5.58
C TYR A 83 5.55 -22.82 4.80
N LEU A 84 4.82 -23.86 4.38
CA LEU A 84 3.56 -23.70 3.63
C LEU A 84 2.49 -22.97 4.44
N LYS A 85 2.42 -23.21 5.76
CA LYS A 85 1.48 -22.49 6.65
C LYS A 85 1.78 -20.99 6.68
N VAL A 86 3.04 -20.62 6.92
CA VAL A 86 3.48 -19.21 6.95
C VAL A 86 3.30 -18.56 5.58
N LEU A 87 3.64 -19.27 4.49
CA LEU A 87 3.44 -18.79 3.14
C LEU A 87 1.95 -18.52 2.84
N GLY A 88 1.05 -19.43 3.25
CA GLY A 88 -0.39 -19.26 3.09
C GLY A 88 -0.93 -18.02 3.80
N ILE A 89 -0.52 -17.78 5.05
CA ILE A 89 -0.89 -16.56 5.80
C ILE A 89 -0.35 -15.31 5.08
N LYS A 90 0.92 -15.34 4.66
CA LYS A 90 1.55 -14.22 3.93
C LYS A 90 0.78 -13.89 2.64
N LEU A 91 0.43 -14.90 1.85
CA LEU A 91 -0.34 -14.73 0.62
C LEU A 91 -1.75 -14.21 0.88
N GLY A 92 -2.42 -14.68 1.95
CA GLY A 92 -3.71 -14.15 2.39
C GLY A 92 -3.63 -12.66 2.74
N LEU A 93 -2.61 -12.25 3.50
CA LEU A 93 -2.38 -10.85 3.83
C LEU A 93 -2.08 -9.99 2.60
N VAL A 94 -1.27 -10.51 1.66
CA VAL A 94 -1.00 -9.82 0.39
C VAL A 94 -2.30 -9.68 -0.41
N ALA A 95 -3.13 -10.71 -0.51
CA ALA A 95 -4.41 -10.63 -1.21
C ALA A 95 -5.35 -9.57 -0.61
N VAL A 96 -5.47 -9.53 0.72
CA VAL A 96 -6.24 -8.49 1.43
C VAL A 96 -5.68 -7.10 1.15
N LEU A 97 -4.35 -6.95 1.18
CA LEU A 97 -3.69 -5.69 0.90
C LEU A 97 -3.94 -5.20 -0.54
N VAL A 98 -3.85 -6.10 -1.52
CA VAL A 98 -4.16 -5.78 -2.92
C VAL A 98 -5.63 -5.40 -3.08
N ALA A 99 -6.55 -6.16 -2.47
CA ALA A 99 -7.97 -5.84 -2.53
C ALA A 99 -8.28 -4.46 -1.93
N MET A 100 -7.66 -4.13 -0.78
CA MET A 100 -7.78 -2.79 -0.19
C MET A 100 -7.15 -1.71 -1.08
N GLY A 101 -5.99 -1.98 -1.68
CA GLY A 101 -5.34 -1.05 -2.62
C GLY A 101 -6.20 -0.77 -3.84
N VAL A 102 -6.78 -1.79 -4.47
CA VAL A 102 -7.72 -1.65 -5.59
C VAL A 102 -8.95 -0.85 -5.16
N ALA A 103 -9.57 -1.21 -4.04
CA ALA A 103 -10.75 -0.52 -3.55
C ALA A 103 -10.46 0.97 -3.26
N HIS A 104 -9.34 1.26 -2.59
CA HIS A 104 -8.92 2.62 -2.31
C HIS A 104 -8.66 3.42 -3.59
N ASP A 105 -7.87 2.84 -4.50
CA ASP A 105 -7.38 3.57 -5.66
C ASP A 105 -8.46 3.74 -6.74
N PHE A 106 -9.24 2.71 -7.03
CA PHE A 106 -10.18 2.72 -8.15
C PHE A 106 -11.63 3.01 -7.74
N ILE A 107 -11.98 2.83 -6.47
CA ILE A 107 -13.37 3.00 -6.01
C ILE A 107 -13.50 4.26 -5.15
N ILE A 108 -12.71 4.36 -4.08
CA ILE A 108 -12.85 5.42 -3.08
C ILE A 108 -12.28 6.75 -3.61
N GLY A 109 -11.08 6.73 -4.20
CA GLY A 109 -10.44 7.95 -4.75
C GLY A 109 -11.27 8.67 -5.82
N PRO A 110 -11.77 7.97 -6.86
CA PRO A 110 -12.57 8.60 -7.92
C PRO A 110 -13.96 9.04 -7.45
N ARG A 111 -14.53 8.42 -6.41
CA ARG A 111 -15.81 8.86 -5.83
C ARG A 111 -15.63 10.10 -4.96
N ALA A 112 -14.60 10.15 -4.12
CA ALA A 112 -14.27 11.35 -3.35
C ALA A 112 -13.94 12.56 -4.24
N ALA A 113 -13.23 12.35 -5.35
CA ALA A 113 -12.93 13.41 -6.32
C ALA A 113 -14.18 13.93 -7.04
N ARG A 114 -15.13 13.04 -7.38
CA ARG A 114 -16.42 13.41 -8.01
C ARG A 114 -17.35 14.14 -7.04
N ALA A 115 -17.38 13.75 -5.77
CA ALA A 115 -18.19 14.41 -4.74
C ALA A 115 -17.74 15.87 -4.49
N GLN A 116 -16.43 16.17 -4.60
CA GLN A 116 -15.92 17.54 -4.48
C GLN A 116 -16.10 18.41 -5.73
N SER A 117 -16.32 17.79 -6.90
CA SER A 117 -16.45 18.51 -8.18
C SER A 117 -17.91 18.85 -8.51
N ARG A 118 -18.88 18.43 -7.70
CA ARG A 118 -20.27 18.85 -7.81
C ARG A 118 -20.44 20.20 -7.11
N ASP A 119 -20.44 21.26 -7.91
CA ASP A 119 -20.70 22.63 -7.49
C ASP A 119 -21.90 22.75 -6.53
N GLY A 120 -21.65 23.31 -5.34
CA GLY A 120 -22.66 23.99 -4.52
C GLY A 120 -23.57 23.17 -3.61
N LEU A 121 -23.54 21.84 -3.63
CA LEU A 121 -24.36 21.01 -2.72
C LEU A 121 -23.48 20.40 -1.61
N LEU A 122 -23.86 20.62 -0.34
CA LEU A 122 -23.21 19.98 0.82
C LEU A 122 -23.16 18.46 0.60
N PRO A 123 -21.98 17.80 0.77
CA PRO A 123 -21.88 16.36 0.59
C PRO A 123 -22.86 15.67 1.55
N THR A 124 -23.87 14.98 1.01
CA THR A 124 -24.94 14.40 1.82
C THR A 124 -24.80 12.87 1.83
N GLY A 125 -24.80 12.26 3.02
CA GLY A 125 -24.78 10.81 3.19
C GLY A 125 -23.42 10.15 2.92
N THR A 126 -23.38 9.20 1.99
CA THR A 126 -22.23 8.33 1.70
C THR A 126 -21.01 9.08 1.13
N ASP A 127 -21.22 10.22 0.47
CA ASP A 127 -20.15 11.05 -0.09
C ASP A 127 -19.31 11.75 1.00
N LEU A 128 -19.94 12.20 2.09
CA LEU A 128 -19.23 12.76 3.24
C LEU A 128 -18.39 11.68 3.94
N LEU A 129 -18.98 10.49 4.08
CA LEU A 129 -18.32 9.29 4.60
C LEU A 129 -17.09 8.93 3.75
N MET A 130 -17.18 8.97 2.43
CA MET A 130 -16.04 8.69 1.54
C MET A 130 -14.93 9.75 1.64
N VAL A 131 -15.28 11.03 1.76
CA VAL A 131 -14.31 12.12 1.97
C VAL A 131 -13.61 11.99 3.34
N GLN A 132 -14.35 11.59 4.37
CA GLN A 132 -13.79 11.37 5.72
C GLN A 132 -12.99 10.06 5.83
N LEU A 133 -13.38 9.00 5.12
CA LEU A 133 -12.74 7.68 5.18
C LEU A 133 -11.48 7.59 4.32
N ALA A 134 -11.37 8.35 3.22
CA ALA A 134 -10.22 8.28 2.32
C ALA A 134 -8.84 8.47 3.03
N PRO A 135 -8.66 9.44 3.96
CA PRO A 135 -7.43 9.56 4.74
C PRO A 135 -7.19 8.40 5.70
N TRP A 136 -8.26 7.82 6.27
CA TRP A 136 -8.18 6.71 7.22
C TRP A 136 -7.77 5.41 6.55
N VAL A 137 -8.27 5.14 5.34
CA VAL A 137 -7.90 3.95 4.57
C VAL A 137 -6.40 3.97 4.21
N GLY A 138 -5.87 5.13 3.82
CA GLY A 138 -4.43 5.29 3.59
C GLY A 138 -3.57 5.05 4.84
N ARG A 139 -4.03 5.53 6.01
CA ARG A 139 -3.36 5.32 7.31
C ARG A 139 -3.43 3.86 7.78
N LEU A 140 -4.57 3.21 7.60
CA LEU A 140 -4.76 1.79 7.90
C LEU A 140 -3.86 0.92 7.05
N ASN A 141 -3.73 1.24 5.75
CA ASN A 141 -2.84 0.50 4.85
C ASN A 141 -1.36 0.64 5.25
N LEU A 142 -0.95 1.84 5.68
CA LEU A 142 0.39 2.06 6.24
C LEU A 142 0.61 1.26 7.53
N LEU A 143 -0.34 1.28 8.46
CA LEU A 143 -0.29 0.50 9.70
C LEU A 143 -0.14 -1.00 9.42
N LEU A 144 -0.91 -1.53 8.45
CA LEU A 144 -0.82 -2.92 8.02
C LEU A 144 0.58 -3.24 7.45
N GLY A 145 1.12 -2.36 6.60
CA GLY A 145 2.46 -2.52 6.02
C GLY A 145 3.56 -2.55 7.08
N VAL A 146 3.47 -1.70 8.11
CA VAL A 146 4.41 -1.70 9.24
C VAL A 146 4.28 -2.98 10.08
N ILE A 147 3.06 -3.44 10.37
CA ILE A 147 2.82 -4.69 11.11
C ILE A 147 3.42 -5.88 10.35
N ILE A 148 3.22 -5.97 9.04
CA ILE A 148 3.80 -7.02 8.19
C ILE A 148 5.33 -7.01 8.27
N LEU A 149 5.95 -5.82 8.27
CA LEU A 149 7.40 -5.69 8.38
C LEU A 149 7.93 -6.16 9.75
N VAL A 150 7.24 -5.78 10.83
CA VAL A 150 7.59 -6.21 12.19
C VAL A 150 7.44 -7.73 12.34
N LEU A 151 6.37 -8.32 11.82
CA LEU A 151 6.16 -9.77 11.84
C LEU A 151 7.26 -10.51 11.04
N ALA A 152 7.66 -9.98 9.88
CA ALA A 152 8.76 -10.55 9.10
C ALA A 152 10.09 -10.53 9.87
N ALA A 153 10.39 -9.44 10.57
CA ALA A 153 11.59 -9.32 11.41
C ALA A 153 11.54 -10.22 12.66
N ALA A 154 10.36 -10.38 13.27
CA ALA A 154 10.17 -11.28 14.41
C ALA A 154 10.39 -12.75 14.01
N LEU A 155 9.89 -13.16 12.84
CA LEU A 155 10.06 -14.51 12.31
C LEU A 155 11.54 -14.86 12.05
N THR A 156 12.36 -13.88 11.66
CA THR A 156 13.81 -14.10 11.48
C THR A 156 14.59 -14.26 12.78
N ARG A 157 14.02 -13.95 13.95
CA ARG A 157 14.65 -14.14 15.27
C ARG A 157 14.21 -15.41 15.98
N SER A 158 13.20 -16.11 15.47
CA SER A 158 12.71 -17.39 16.01
C SER A 158 13.36 -18.62 15.38
N HIS A 159 14.34 -18.42 14.51
CA HIS A 159 15.27 -19.42 13.97
C HIS A 159 16.66 -19.14 14.51
#